data_AF-A0A7V5VL65-F1
#
_entry.id   AF-A0A7V5VL65-F1
#
_cell.length_a   1.000
_cell.length_b   1.000
_cell.length_c   1.000
_cell.angle_alpha   90.00
_cell.angle_beta   90.00
_cell.angle_gamma   90.00
#
_symmetry.space_group_name_H-M   'P 1'
#
loop_
_entity.id
_entity.type
_entity.pdbx_description
1 polymer ?
#
loop_
_entity_poly.entity_id
_entity_poly.type
_entity_poly.pdbx_seq_one_letter_code
_entity_poly.pdbx_strand_id
1 'polypeptide(L)'
;MEYMAALMAVFKDKTDKITNFIDECQTMGIRVLPPDINKSMAGFTVEPYSESDAPARGRRRAPKAKVEYDHAIRFGLGAIKGVGEAAVEAILKEREAHGAFEDIFDFAARMQESGALNRATLEALIQAGAFESLHPNRAQLLNGLDAILSYAQSIARAKAMGQNSLFEGGSQEDVAIAKPALMLVDDLSTPEKLALERELLGVYLSDHPIRPYMRVLSGKATPIAQAMEREGATVTIGGIIASVQTRVSKKTGAKMAILQVEDLTGSIRVTVFANTYEQYRDAIQKDKVVLIKGKPQSSEFGNRNGEGGGTIEFRAEHIELVPEPTEEGDAPQVYIRVSYCRREHLRQLRQILERHAGEAVVRFEVPINGHARVVEVPQRIAPTPEVLELLRRVLPNAQVAVMS
;
A
#
# COMPACT_ATOMS: atom_id res chain seq x y z
N MET A 1 21.25 10.81 0.23
CA MET A 1 20.00 10.30 -0.40
C MET A 1 20.19 10.17 -1.91
N GLU A 2 20.88 11.13 -2.50
CA GLU A 2 21.28 11.23 -3.90
C GLU A 2 22.06 10.00 -4.40
N TYR A 3 22.93 9.42 -3.56
CA TYR A 3 23.63 8.17 -3.90
C TYR A 3 22.65 7.00 -4.12
N MET A 4 21.62 6.85 -3.29
CA MET A 4 20.59 5.82 -3.48
C MET A 4 19.75 6.07 -4.72
N ALA A 5 19.31 7.31 -4.94
CA ALA A 5 18.58 7.67 -6.15
C ALA A 5 19.41 7.39 -7.42
N ALA A 6 20.71 7.68 -7.40
CA ALA A 6 21.63 7.38 -8.50
C ALA A 6 21.80 5.87 -8.74
N LEU A 7 21.97 5.06 -7.68
CA LEU A 7 22.04 3.60 -7.82
C LEU A 7 20.74 3.02 -8.40
N MET A 8 19.59 3.47 -7.90
CA MET A 8 18.29 3.04 -8.40
C MET A 8 18.10 3.42 -9.88
N ALA A 9 18.54 4.62 -10.28
CA ALA A 9 18.51 5.06 -11.67
C ALA A 9 19.39 4.19 -12.58
N VAL A 10 20.61 3.81 -12.13
CA VAL A 10 21.52 2.93 -12.88
C VAL A 10 20.93 1.53 -13.07
N PHE A 11 20.16 1.05 -12.10
CA PHE A 11 19.55 -0.28 -12.13
C PHE A 11 18.06 -0.27 -12.44
N LYS A 12 17.54 0.80 -13.09
CA LYS A 12 16.10 0.98 -13.39
C LYS A 12 15.45 -0.19 -14.17
N ASP A 13 16.25 -0.93 -14.94
CA ASP A 13 15.77 -2.07 -15.74
C ASP A 13 15.87 -3.42 -14.99
N LYS A 14 16.40 -3.42 -13.76
CA LYS A 14 16.59 -4.62 -12.92
C LYS A 14 15.71 -4.54 -11.68
N THR A 15 14.45 -4.95 -11.82
CA THR A 15 13.42 -4.90 -10.77
C THR A 15 13.90 -5.51 -9.44
N ASP A 16 14.60 -6.65 -9.49
CA ASP A 16 15.14 -7.29 -8.28
C ASP A 16 16.15 -6.41 -7.54
N LYS A 17 16.98 -5.64 -8.27
CA LYS A 17 17.96 -4.73 -7.66
C LYS A 17 17.30 -3.49 -7.11
N ILE A 18 16.34 -2.91 -7.83
CA ILE A 18 15.55 -1.76 -7.35
C ILE A 18 14.86 -2.12 -6.04
N THR A 19 14.24 -3.29 -5.98
CA THR A 19 13.59 -3.80 -4.77
C THR A 19 14.57 -3.80 -3.60
N ASN A 20 15.76 -4.39 -3.77
CA ASN A 20 16.79 -4.40 -2.72
C ASN A 20 17.22 -2.99 -2.27
N PHE A 21 17.38 -2.04 -3.20
CA PHE A 21 17.75 -0.66 -2.85
C PHE A 21 16.62 0.09 -2.13
N ILE A 22 15.36 -0.21 -2.45
CA ILE A 22 14.22 0.37 -1.76
C ILE A 22 14.12 -0.19 -0.35
N ASP A 23 14.32 -1.50 -0.17
CA ASP A 23 14.38 -2.14 1.14
C ASP A 23 15.54 -1.56 2.00
N GLU A 24 16.69 -1.27 1.37
CA GLU A 24 17.82 -0.59 2.01
C GLU A 24 17.47 0.85 2.38
N CYS A 25 16.79 1.60 1.50
CA CYS A 25 16.29 2.94 1.81
C CYS A 25 15.36 2.93 3.02
N GLN A 26 14.44 1.96 3.10
CA GLN A 26 13.54 1.80 4.24
C GLN A 26 14.31 1.51 5.53
N THR A 27 15.33 0.64 5.46
CA THR A 27 16.21 0.34 6.59
C THR A 27 16.99 1.57 7.06
N MET A 28 17.38 2.44 6.13
CA MET A 28 18.04 3.72 6.40
C MET A 28 17.08 4.84 6.83
N GLY A 29 15.77 4.61 6.90
CA GLY A 29 14.78 5.65 7.22
C GLY A 29 14.54 6.67 6.09
N ILE A 30 14.97 6.37 4.86
CA ILE A 30 14.73 7.17 3.66
C ILE A 30 13.35 6.80 3.09
N ARG A 31 12.48 7.80 2.94
CA ARG A 31 11.14 7.61 2.35
C ARG A 31 11.24 7.49 0.83
N VAL A 32 10.53 6.51 0.27
CA VAL A 32 10.34 6.36 -1.18
C VAL A 32 8.87 6.61 -1.49
N LEU A 33 8.57 7.60 -2.34
CA LEU A 33 7.23 8.03 -2.70
C LEU A 33 6.78 7.35 -4.00
N PRO A 34 5.46 7.06 -4.15
CA PRO A 34 4.93 6.45 -5.37
C PRO A 34 5.14 7.35 -6.59
N PRO A 35 5.07 6.80 -7.81
CA PRO A 35 5.14 7.61 -9.01
C PRO A 35 3.98 8.61 -9.08
N ASP A 36 4.20 9.74 -9.72
CA ASP A 36 3.20 10.78 -9.94
C ASP A 36 3.43 11.43 -11.30
N ILE A 37 2.39 11.53 -12.14
CA ILE A 37 2.50 12.01 -13.52
C ILE A 37 2.98 13.46 -13.63
N ASN A 38 2.73 14.27 -12.60
CA ASN A 38 3.09 15.69 -12.55
C ASN A 38 4.41 15.95 -11.81
N LYS A 39 4.91 15.01 -11.01
CA LYS A 39 6.14 15.19 -10.21
C LYS A 39 7.30 14.27 -10.61
N SER A 40 7.02 13.02 -10.99
CA SER A 40 8.07 12.05 -11.32
C SER A 40 8.84 12.43 -12.59
N MET A 41 10.13 12.13 -12.59
CA MET A 41 10.99 12.19 -13.77
C MET A 41 11.16 10.80 -14.38
N ALA A 42 12.02 10.66 -15.39
CA ALA A 42 12.31 9.38 -16.00
C ALA A 42 12.95 8.40 -15.01
N GLY A 43 13.91 8.88 -14.22
CA GLY A 43 14.56 8.14 -13.14
C GLY A 43 14.07 8.58 -11.75
N PHE A 44 14.65 7.94 -10.73
CA PHE A 44 14.41 8.29 -9.33
C PHE A 44 14.97 9.68 -9.02
N THR A 45 14.21 10.48 -8.28
CA THR A 45 14.58 11.86 -7.95
C THR A 45 14.46 12.13 -6.47
N VAL A 46 15.29 13.03 -5.94
CA VAL A 46 15.23 13.46 -4.55
C VAL A 46 14.44 14.76 -4.50
N GLU A 47 13.42 14.82 -3.65
CA GLU A 47 12.62 16.02 -3.45
C GLU A 47 12.36 16.29 -1.96
N PRO A 48 12.08 17.54 -1.55
CA PRO A 48 11.62 17.85 -0.20
C PRO A 48 10.34 17.07 0.09
N TYR A 49 10.25 16.49 1.28
CA TYR A 49 9.05 15.77 1.69
C TYR A 49 8.02 16.72 2.30
N SER A 50 6.79 16.72 1.76
CA SER A 50 5.62 17.29 2.42
C SER A 50 4.63 16.19 2.82
N GLU A 51 3.87 16.39 3.91
CA GLU A 51 2.77 15.48 4.28
C GLU A 51 1.69 15.35 3.19
N SER A 52 1.58 16.35 2.30
CA SER A 52 0.71 16.29 1.12
C SER A 52 1.14 15.25 0.10
N ASP A 53 2.40 14.80 0.13
CA ASP A 53 2.97 13.82 -0.79
C ASP A 53 2.84 12.38 -0.29
N ALA A 54 2.36 12.18 0.94
CA ALA A 54 2.03 10.86 1.43
C ALA A 54 0.86 10.27 0.61
N PRO A 55 0.88 8.96 0.29
CA PRO A 55 -0.23 8.29 -0.37
C PRO A 55 -1.54 8.56 0.39
N ALA A 56 -2.68 8.64 -0.29
CA ALA A 56 -3.90 9.25 0.26
C ALA A 56 -4.40 8.62 1.58
N ARG A 57 -4.06 7.36 1.86
CA ARG A 57 -4.38 6.67 3.12
C ARG A 57 -3.33 6.82 4.24
N GLY A 58 -2.20 7.49 3.99
CA GLY A 58 -1.14 7.80 4.97
C GLY A 58 -1.46 8.96 5.93
N ARG A 59 -2.60 9.66 5.78
CA ARG A 59 -3.00 10.76 6.68
C ARG A 59 -3.43 10.30 8.07
N ARG A 60 -3.54 8.99 8.34
CA ARG A 60 -3.68 8.44 9.69
C ARG A 60 -2.33 7.94 10.19
N ARG A 61 -1.65 8.85 10.89
CA ARG A 61 -0.47 8.64 11.76
C ARG A 61 0.58 7.75 11.09
N ALA A 62 1.50 8.38 10.37
CA ALA A 62 2.73 7.77 9.90
C ALA A 62 3.30 6.84 11.00
N PRO A 63 3.74 5.62 10.66
CA PRO A 63 4.43 4.79 11.63
C PRO A 63 5.58 5.63 12.21
N LYS A 64 5.76 5.57 13.53
CA LYS A 64 6.87 6.21 14.26
C LYS A 64 8.23 5.57 13.90
N ALA A 65 8.47 5.21 12.65
CA ALA A 65 9.83 5.17 12.17
C ALA A 65 10.35 6.60 12.31
N LYS A 66 11.46 6.79 13.03
CA LYS A 66 12.16 8.09 13.07
C LYS A 66 12.36 8.50 11.63
N VAL A 67 11.60 9.48 11.17
CA VAL A 67 11.94 10.06 9.88
C VAL A 67 13.14 10.93 10.11
N GLU A 68 14.29 10.44 9.66
CA GLU A 68 15.59 11.07 9.87
C GLU A 68 15.87 12.16 8.83
N TYR A 69 15.08 12.24 7.76
CA TYR A 69 15.31 13.13 6.63
C TYR A 69 14.08 13.96 6.22
N ASP A 70 14.33 15.24 5.90
CA ASP A 70 13.35 16.19 5.35
C ASP A 70 13.07 16.00 3.85
N HIS A 71 13.72 15.02 3.22
CA HIS A 71 13.62 14.71 1.80
C HIS A 71 13.12 13.28 1.60
N ALA A 72 12.64 12.99 0.39
CA ALA A 72 12.22 11.67 -0.03
C ALA A 72 12.66 11.39 -1.47
N ILE A 73 12.72 10.11 -1.83
CA ILE A 73 13.01 9.65 -3.18
C ILE A 73 11.68 9.41 -3.90
N ARG A 74 11.39 10.15 -4.97
CA ARG A 74 10.24 9.93 -5.84
C ARG A 74 10.54 8.82 -6.85
N PHE A 75 9.63 7.86 -6.98
CA PHE A 75 9.74 6.78 -7.96
C PHE A 75 9.72 7.32 -9.39
N GLY A 76 10.64 6.86 -10.24
CA GLY A 76 10.74 7.28 -11.64
C GLY A 76 9.72 6.58 -12.54
N LEU A 77 9.15 7.31 -13.51
CA LEU A 77 8.17 6.75 -14.45
C LEU A 77 8.76 5.63 -15.32
N GLY A 78 10.07 5.72 -15.63
CA GLY A 78 10.77 4.70 -16.41
C GLY A 78 11.08 3.41 -15.67
N ALA A 79 10.86 3.35 -14.36
CA ALA A 79 11.02 2.14 -13.56
C ALA A 79 9.70 1.36 -13.39
N ILE A 80 8.58 1.86 -13.93
CA ILE A 80 7.29 1.19 -13.88
C ILE A 80 7.25 0.11 -14.96
N LYS A 81 7.02 -1.14 -14.56
CA LYS A 81 6.88 -2.25 -15.51
C LYS A 81 5.70 -1.99 -16.46
N GLY A 82 5.94 -2.14 -17.76
CA GLY A 82 4.93 -1.90 -18.79
C GLY A 82 4.86 -0.46 -19.32
N VAL A 83 5.63 0.47 -18.74
CA VAL A 83 5.77 1.84 -19.26
C VAL A 83 7.07 1.92 -20.09
N GLY A 84 6.92 2.17 -21.40
CA GLY A 84 8.06 2.27 -22.32
C GLY A 84 8.80 3.61 -22.25
N GLU A 85 10.11 3.60 -22.56
CA GLU A 85 10.96 4.80 -22.52
C GLU A 85 10.45 5.94 -23.42
N ALA A 86 9.98 5.61 -24.62
CA ALA A 86 9.39 6.59 -25.54
C ALA A 86 8.13 7.26 -24.96
N ALA A 87 7.32 6.54 -24.18
CA ALA A 87 6.16 7.11 -23.52
C ALA A 87 6.59 8.06 -22.40
N VAL A 88 7.60 7.69 -21.60
CA VAL A 88 8.14 8.55 -20.55
C VAL A 88 8.73 9.84 -21.12
N GLU A 89 9.54 9.74 -22.18
CA GLU A 89 10.12 10.92 -22.83
C GLU A 89 9.03 11.87 -23.34
N ALA A 90 7.98 11.32 -23.99
CA ALA A 90 6.86 12.10 -24.47
C ALA A 90 6.09 12.78 -23.32
N ILE A 91 5.85 12.08 -22.21
CA ILE A 91 5.18 12.66 -21.01
C ILE A 91 5.99 13.85 -20.47
N LEU A 92 7.30 13.70 -20.33
CA LEU A 92 8.16 14.75 -19.77
C LEU A 92 8.24 15.95 -20.70
N LYS A 93 8.41 15.72 -22.01
CA LYS A 93 8.47 16.78 -23.01
C LYS A 93 7.17 17.58 -23.09
N GLU A 94 6.03 16.89 -23.03
CA GLU A 94 4.72 17.52 -23.04
C GLU A 94 4.49 18.36 -21.77
N ARG A 95 4.87 17.81 -20.60
CA ARG A 95 4.78 18.52 -19.32
C ARG A 95 5.70 19.74 -19.25
N GLU A 96 6.89 19.66 -19.85
CA GLU A 96 7.83 20.79 -19.95
C GLU A 96 7.31 21.90 -20.87
N ALA A 97 6.72 21.54 -22.01
CA ALA A 97 6.20 22.50 -22.98
C ALA A 97 4.87 23.14 -22.56
N HIS A 98 3.98 22.39 -21.90
CA HIS A 98 2.60 22.79 -21.65
C HIS A 98 2.19 22.80 -20.18
N GLY A 99 3.13 22.57 -19.27
CA GLY A 99 2.89 22.55 -17.83
C GLY A 99 2.26 21.27 -17.31
N ALA A 100 1.84 21.28 -16.05
CA ALA A 100 1.22 20.14 -15.38
C ALA A 100 -0.10 19.71 -16.04
N PHE A 101 -0.38 18.41 -16.02
CA PHE A 101 -1.65 17.85 -16.45
C PHE A 101 -2.73 18.18 -15.42
N GLU A 102 -3.90 18.61 -15.90
CA GLU A 102 -5.02 19.02 -15.03
C GLU A 102 -5.88 17.84 -14.57
N ASP A 103 -6.12 16.89 -15.47
CA ASP A 103 -6.85 15.66 -15.20
C ASP A 103 -6.47 14.54 -16.18
N ILE A 104 -7.12 13.37 -16.03
CA ILE A 104 -6.84 12.20 -16.87
C ILE A 104 -7.19 12.42 -18.35
N PHE A 105 -8.16 13.28 -18.65
CA PHE A 105 -8.60 13.56 -20.02
C PHE A 105 -7.66 14.52 -20.71
N ASP A 106 -7.19 15.53 -19.99
CA ASP A 106 -6.13 16.45 -20.44
C ASP A 106 -4.84 15.67 -20.73
N PHE A 107 -4.41 14.80 -19.80
CA PHE A 107 -3.30 13.88 -20.04
C PHE A 107 -3.49 13.05 -21.30
N ALA A 108 -4.62 12.36 -21.43
CA ALA A 108 -4.86 11.46 -22.56
C ALA A 108 -4.90 12.21 -23.90
N ALA A 109 -5.53 13.39 -23.95
CA ALA A 109 -5.61 14.20 -25.17
C ALA A 109 -4.22 14.66 -25.64
N ARG A 110 -3.41 15.22 -24.73
CA ARG A 110 -2.04 15.67 -25.05
C ARG A 110 -1.14 14.51 -25.47
N MET A 111 -1.23 13.38 -24.78
CA MET A 111 -0.42 12.19 -25.09
C MET A 111 -0.86 11.45 -26.35
N GLN A 112 -2.13 11.58 -26.76
CA GLN A 112 -2.59 11.02 -28.03
C GLN A 112 -2.00 11.78 -29.23
N GLU A 113 -1.75 13.07 -29.10
CA GLU A 113 -1.12 13.91 -30.14
C GLU A 113 0.35 13.56 -30.37
N SER A 114 1.09 13.23 -29.29
CA SER A 114 2.46 12.76 -29.41
C SER A 114 2.58 11.34 -29.99
N GLY A 115 1.47 10.62 -30.13
CA GLY A 115 1.42 9.24 -30.63
C GLY A 115 2.03 8.20 -29.68
N ALA A 116 2.45 8.62 -28.49
CA ALA A 116 3.13 7.78 -27.51
C ALA A 116 2.18 7.14 -26.48
N LEU A 117 0.88 7.45 -26.54
CA LEU A 117 -0.15 6.84 -25.70
C LEU A 117 -0.60 5.50 -26.28
N ASN A 118 -0.36 4.42 -25.53
CA ASN A 118 -0.96 3.12 -25.81
C ASN A 118 -1.80 2.67 -24.59
N ARG A 119 -2.76 1.77 -24.82
CA ARG A 119 -3.67 1.30 -23.76
C ARG A 119 -2.91 0.69 -22.58
N ALA A 120 -1.93 -0.16 -22.86
CA ALA A 120 -1.17 -0.89 -21.83
C ALA A 120 -0.36 0.05 -20.93
N THR A 121 0.25 1.10 -21.50
CA THR A 121 0.99 2.13 -20.77
C THR A 121 0.05 2.94 -19.88
N LEU A 122 -1.11 3.36 -20.41
CA LEU A 122 -2.10 4.08 -19.61
C LEU A 122 -2.61 3.23 -18.44
N GLU A 123 -2.93 1.96 -18.70
CA GLU A 123 -3.35 1.00 -17.69
C GLU A 123 -2.26 0.78 -16.63
N ALA A 124 -1.01 0.57 -17.04
CA ALA A 124 0.13 0.39 -16.11
C ALA A 124 0.35 1.63 -15.24
N LEU A 125 0.26 2.84 -15.81
CA LEU A 125 0.38 4.10 -15.05
C LEU A 125 -0.75 4.25 -14.01
N ILE A 126 -1.99 3.90 -14.37
CA ILE A 126 -3.13 3.91 -13.45
C ILE A 126 -2.92 2.91 -12.31
N GLN A 127 -2.59 1.66 -12.65
CA GLN A 127 -2.39 0.59 -11.66
C GLN A 127 -1.22 0.89 -10.72
N ALA A 128 -0.14 1.46 -11.24
CA ALA A 128 1.03 1.93 -10.48
C ALA A 128 0.74 3.12 -9.55
N GLY A 129 -0.41 3.78 -9.68
CA GLY A 129 -0.80 4.93 -8.86
C GLY A 129 -0.29 6.28 -9.35
N ALA A 130 0.23 6.37 -10.58
CA ALA A 130 0.79 7.62 -11.12
C ALA A 130 -0.24 8.77 -11.25
N PHE A 131 -1.53 8.45 -11.25
CA PHE A 131 -2.62 9.41 -11.40
C PHE A 131 -3.31 9.78 -10.07
N GLU A 132 -2.81 9.35 -8.92
CA GLU A 132 -3.50 9.55 -7.63
C GLU A 132 -3.66 11.03 -7.25
N SER A 133 -2.79 11.92 -7.76
CA SER A 133 -2.92 13.37 -7.62
C SER A 133 -3.99 13.99 -8.53
N LEU A 134 -4.37 13.33 -9.62
CA LEU A 134 -5.39 13.78 -10.58
C LEU A 134 -6.75 13.13 -10.33
N HIS A 135 -6.76 11.87 -9.91
CA HIS A 135 -7.98 11.12 -9.66
C HIS A 135 -7.74 10.06 -8.56
N PRO A 136 -8.46 10.11 -7.43
CA PRO A 136 -8.17 9.27 -6.27
C PRO A 136 -8.57 7.79 -6.43
N ASN A 137 -9.49 7.49 -7.37
CA ASN A 137 -10.06 6.15 -7.53
C ASN A 137 -9.47 5.45 -8.76
N ARG A 138 -8.65 4.41 -8.53
CA ARG A 138 -7.98 3.63 -9.59
C ARG A 138 -8.99 2.77 -10.35
N ALA A 139 -9.94 2.16 -9.65
CA ALA A 139 -10.96 1.31 -10.27
C ALA A 139 -11.81 2.10 -11.29
N GLN A 140 -12.20 3.32 -10.95
CA GLN A 140 -12.96 4.19 -11.84
C GLN A 140 -12.17 4.56 -13.11
N LEU A 141 -10.87 4.85 -12.99
CA LEU A 141 -10.01 5.10 -14.15
C LEU A 141 -9.86 3.84 -15.02
N LEU A 142 -9.68 2.67 -14.42
CA LEU A 142 -9.54 1.39 -15.13
C LEU A 142 -10.81 1.03 -15.90
N ASN A 143 -11.98 1.13 -15.26
CA ASN A 143 -13.27 0.94 -15.93
C ASN A 143 -13.51 2.00 -17.02
N GLY A 144 -12.95 3.21 -16.84
CA GLY A 144 -13.04 4.34 -17.76
C GLY A 144 -12.05 4.33 -18.93
N LEU A 145 -11.13 3.37 -19.01
CA LEU A 145 -10.02 3.37 -19.97
C LEU A 145 -10.48 3.61 -21.42
N ASP A 146 -11.52 2.89 -21.85
CA ASP A 146 -12.07 3.01 -23.21
C ASP A 146 -12.66 4.39 -23.49
N ALA A 147 -13.37 4.96 -22.51
CA ALA A 147 -13.95 6.30 -22.63
C ALA A 147 -12.86 7.38 -22.70
N ILE A 148 -11.81 7.25 -21.89
CA ILE A 148 -10.66 8.18 -21.86
C ILE A 148 -9.93 8.17 -23.20
N LEU A 149 -9.62 6.98 -23.73
CA LEU A 149 -8.93 6.83 -25.02
C LEU A 149 -9.81 7.32 -26.19
N SER A 150 -11.10 7.00 -26.18
CA SER A 150 -12.04 7.46 -27.21
C SER A 150 -12.18 8.98 -27.22
N TYR A 151 -12.23 9.60 -26.05
CA TYR A 151 -12.22 11.06 -25.91
C TYR A 151 -10.95 11.66 -26.53
N ALA A 152 -9.77 11.15 -26.16
CA ALA A 152 -8.50 11.64 -26.69
C ALA A 152 -8.40 11.53 -28.23
N GLN A 153 -8.85 10.40 -28.79
CA GLN A 153 -8.92 10.23 -30.25
C GLN A 153 -9.91 11.19 -30.92
N SER A 154 -10.97 11.59 -30.23
CA SER A 154 -11.96 12.52 -30.75
C SER A 154 -11.43 13.95 -30.77
N ILE A 155 -10.70 14.36 -29.72
CA ILE A 155 -9.96 15.63 -29.67
C ILE A 155 -8.90 15.69 -30.78
N ALA A 156 -8.08 14.65 -30.92
CA ALA A 156 -7.05 14.59 -31.96
C ALA A 156 -7.65 14.69 -33.37
N ARG A 157 -8.77 14.02 -33.63
CA ARG A 157 -9.50 14.12 -34.91
C ARG A 157 -10.06 15.52 -35.16
N ALA A 158 -10.67 16.15 -34.16
CA ALA A 158 -11.20 17.50 -34.28
C ALA A 158 -10.11 18.52 -34.63
N LYS A 159 -8.93 18.42 -33.98
CA LYS A 159 -7.75 19.23 -34.31
C LYS A 159 -7.24 18.97 -35.72
N ALA A 160 -7.10 17.70 -36.12
CA ALA A 160 -6.60 17.33 -37.45
C ALA A 160 -7.54 17.75 -38.60
N MET A 161 -8.84 17.78 -38.36
CA MET A 161 -9.85 18.24 -39.33
C MET A 161 -9.86 19.77 -39.50
N GLY A 162 -9.00 20.52 -38.79
CA GLY A 162 -8.88 21.95 -38.99
C GLY A 162 -10.09 22.75 -38.51
N GLN A 163 -10.79 22.30 -37.46
CA GLN A 163 -11.75 23.14 -36.73
C GLN A 163 -11.03 24.22 -35.88
N ASN A 164 -9.95 24.80 -36.41
CA ASN A 164 -9.47 26.12 -36.04
C ASN A 164 -9.98 27.09 -37.10
N SER A 165 -11.15 27.66 -36.85
CA SER A 165 -11.56 29.00 -37.29
C SER A 165 -11.16 29.40 -38.73
N LEU A 166 -11.80 28.78 -39.73
CA LEU A 166 -11.76 29.26 -41.13
C LEU A 166 -12.88 30.26 -41.45
N PHE A 167 -13.38 30.97 -40.43
CA PHE A 167 -14.26 32.14 -40.55
C PHE A 167 -13.82 33.20 -39.53
N GLU A 168 -12.89 34.02 -39.97
CA GLU A 168 -12.45 35.27 -39.36
C GLU A 168 -13.64 36.26 -39.31
N GLY A 169 -14.38 36.29 -38.20
CA GLY A 169 -15.44 37.30 -38.02
C GLY A 169 -16.60 37.01 -37.05
N GLY A 170 -16.60 35.91 -36.30
CA GLY A 170 -17.63 35.62 -35.29
C GLY A 170 -17.01 34.97 -34.06
N SER A 171 -17.47 35.36 -32.87
CA SER A 171 -17.03 34.86 -31.56
C SER A 171 -16.66 33.38 -31.57
N GLN A 172 -15.39 33.08 -31.29
CA GLN A 172 -14.86 31.73 -31.07
C GLN A 172 -15.63 31.07 -29.91
N GLU A 173 -16.65 30.28 -30.23
CA GLU A 173 -17.02 29.17 -29.37
C GLU A 173 -16.20 27.97 -29.87
N ASP A 174 -15.06 27.72 -29.23
CA ASP A 174 -14.35 26.44 -29.37
C ASP A 174 -15.37 25.33 -29.16
N VAL A 175 -15.46 24.39 -30.11
CA VAL A 175 -16.30 23.20 -29.93
C VAL A 175 -15.65 22.34 -28.85
N ALA A 176 -15.99 22.63 -27.59
CA ALA A 176 -15.52 21.87 -26.45
C ALA A 176 -16.21 20.50 -26.47
N ILE A 177 -15.51 19.48 -26.97
CA ILE A 177 -15.94 18.10 -26.82
C ILE A 177 -16.05 17.83 -25.32
N ALA A 178 -17.26 17.53 -24.85
CA ALA A 178 -17.49 17.31 -23.43
C ALA A 178 -16.72 16.09 -22.93
N LYS A 179 -16.03 16.23 -21.79
CA LYS A 179 -15.38 15.11 -21.10
C LYS A 179 -16.45 14.09 -20.69
N PRO A 180 -16.27 12.80 -21.00
CA PRO A 180 -17.24 11.78 -20.62
C PRO A 180 -17.26 11.59 -19.10
N ALA A 181 -18.45 11.32 -18.55
CA ALA A 181 -18.57 10.95 -17.14
C ALA A 181 -18.05 9.52 -16.93
N LEU A 182 -17.13 9.36 -15.98
CA LEU A 182 -16.66 8.04 -15.55
C LEU A 182 -17.66 7.42 -14.57
N MET A 183 -17.93 6.12 -14.73
CA MET A 183 -18.86 5.40 -13.86
C MET A 183 -18.39 5.45 -12.40
N LEU A 184 -19.27 5.84 -11.49
CA LEU A 184 -18.99 5.81 -10.06
C LEU A 184 -18.97 4.35 -9.59
N VAL A 185 -17.80 3.92 -9.11
CA VAL A 185 -17.56 2.59 -8.56
C VAL A 185 -16.72 2.72 -7.30
N ASP A 186 -16.81 1.74 -6.41
CA ASP A 186 -15.89 1.65 -5.28
C ASP A 186 -14.45 1.49 -5.80
N ASP A 187 -13.49 2.08 -5.08
CA ASP A 187 -12.08 1.97 -5.42
C ASP A 187 -11.53 0.58 -5.09
N LEU A 188 -10.38 0.24 -5.66
CA LEU A 188 -9.67 -1.01 -5.37
C LEU A 188 -9.41 -1.13 -3.87
N SER A 189 -9.56 -2.36 -3.36
CA SER A 189 -9.21 -2.67 -1.98
C SER A 189 -7.71 -2.47 -1.74
N THR A 190 -7.31 -2.27 -0.48
CA THR A 190 -5.88 -2.14 -0.14
C THR A 190 -5.06 -3.35 -0.59
N PRO A 191 -5.48 -4.61 -0.37
CA PRO A 191 -4.76 -5.78 -0.87
C PRO A 191 -4.55 -5.76 -2.38
N GLU A 192 -5.56 -5.38 -3.16
CA GLU A 192 -5.45 -5.29 -4.63
C GLU A 192 -4.46 -4.21 -5.05
N LYS A 193 -4.49 -3.03 -4.42
CA LYS A 193 -3.52 -1.96 -4.71
C LYS A 193 -2.08 -2.39 -4.39
N LEU A 194 -1.88 -3.06 -3.26
CA LEU A 194 -0.56 -3.57 -2.87
C LEU A 194 -0.06 -4.66 -3.82
N ALA A 195 -0.96 -5.52 -4.30
CA ALA A 195 -0.63 -6.52 -5.32
C ALA A 195 -0.17 -5.86 -6.63
N LEU A 196 -0.86 -4.81 -7.09
CA LEU A 196 -0.46 -4.04 -8.27
C LEU A 196 0.87 -3.31 -8.08
N GLU A 197 1.11 -2.70 -6.92
CA GLU A 197 2.41 -2.08 -6.60
C GLU A 197 3.54 -3.10 -6.63
N ARG A 198 3.31 -4.29 -6.06
CA ARG A 198 4.27 -5.38 -6.12
C ARG A 198 4.53 -5.86 -7.53
N GLU A 199 3.49 -5.97 -8.34
CA GLU A 199 3.61 -6.45 -9.72
C GLU A 199 4.33 -5.43 -10.63
N LEU A 200 3.99 -4.14 -10.50
CA LEU A 200 4.42 -3.10 -11.42
C LEU A 200 5.65 -2.32 -10.96
N LEU A 201 5.77 -2.08 -9.66
CA LEU A 201 6.88 -1.34 -9.04
C LEU A 201 7.91 -2.28 -8.41
N GLY A 202 7.53 -3.53 -8.16
CA GLY A 202 8.37 -4.51 -7.50
C GLY A 202 8.36 -4.40 -5.97
N VAL A 203 7.71 -3.40 -5.39
CA VAL A 203 7.76 -3.09 -3.95
C VAL A 203 6.40 -2.58 -3.45
N TYR A 204 6.18 -2.64 -2.14
CA TYR A 204 5.02 -2.02 -1.50
C TYR A 204 5.42 -0.60 -1.06
N LEU A 205 4.84 0.43 -1.70
CA LEU A 205 5.16 1.83 -1.38
C LEU A 205 4.06 2.48 -0.55
N SER A 206 2.80 2.16 -0.82
CA SER A 206 1.68 2.83 -0.17
C SER A 206 1.42 2.37 1.25
N ASP A 207 1.61 1.07 1.50
CA ASP A 207 1.40 0.48 2.81
C ASP A 207 2.14 -0.86 2.96
N HIS A 208 2.32 -1.33 4.18
CA HIS A 208 2.98 -2.61 4.42
C HIS A 208 1.95 -3.75 4.43
N PRO A 209 2.16 -4.85 3.68
CA PRO A 209 1.22 -5.97 3.59
C PRO A 209 0.96 -6.71 4.92
N ILE A 210 1.78 -6.48 5.94
CA ILE A 210 1.58 -7.05 7.28
C ILE A 210 0.51 -6.31 8.09
N ARG A 211 0.13 -5.08 7.68
CA ARG A 211 -0.81 -4.25 8.44
C ARG A 211 -2.12 -4.95 8.80
N PRO A 212 -2.81 -5.63 7.86
CA PRO A 212 -4.03 -6.37 8.19
C PRO A 212 -3.82 -7.44 9.28
N TYR A 213 -2.60 -7.98 9.38
CA TYR A 213 -2.23 -9.04 10.32
C TYR A 213 -1.81 -8.51 11.68
N MET A 214 -1.55 -7.21 11.83
CA MET A 214 -1.05 -6.62 13.08
C MET A 214 -1.90 -6.96 14.29
N ARG A 215 -3.21 -7.15 14.08
CA ARG A 215 -4.14 -7.54 15.12
C ARG A 215 -3.84 -8.93 15.66
N VAL A 216 -3.78 -9.92 14.76
CA VAL A 216 -3.43 -11.31 15.06
C VAL A 216 -2.03 -11.41 15.65
N LEU A 217 -1.10 -10.59 15.15
CA LEU A 217 0.29 -10.59 15.58
C LEU A 217 0.50 -9.94 16.96
N SER A 218 -0.24 -8.87 17.29
CA SER A 218 -0.02 -8.09 18.53
C SER A 218 -0.12 -8.91 19.82
N GLY A 219 -0.91 -9.99 19.83
CA GLY A 219 -1.05 -10.89 20.98
C GLY A 219 -0.10 -12.09 20.97
N LYS A 220 0.64 -12.34 19.87
CA LYS A 220 1.41 -13.57 19.65
C LYS A 220 2.88 -13.34 19.32
N ALA A 221 3.23 -12.16 18.81
CA ALA A 221 4.57 -11.81 18.33
C ALA A 221 5.18 -10.67 19.14
N THR A 222 6.48 -10.78 19.38
CA THR A 222 7.35 -9.69 19.80
C THR A 222 7.76 -8.90 18.55
N PRO A 223 7.67 -7.55 18.56
CA PRO A 223 8.16 -6.75 17.44
C PRO A 223 9.63 -7.03 17.12
N ILE A 224 9.98 -7.08 15.84
CA ILE A 224 11.32 -7.48 15.38
C ILE A 224 12.42 -6.61 16.01
N ALA A 225 12.22 -5.30 16.08
CA ALA A 225 13.19 -4.39 16.71
C ALA A 225 13.50 -4.77 18.18
N GLN A 226 12.48 -5.18 18.94
CA GLN A 226 12.66 -5.62 20.33
C GLN A 226 13.24 -7.04 20.44
N ALA A 227 12.92 -7.90 19.47
CA ALA A 227 13.47 -9.26 19.42
C ALA A 227 14.99 -9.24 19.19
N MET A 228 15.49 -8.31 18.39
CA MET A 228 16.93 -8.15 18.13
C MET A 228 17.73 -7.85 19.41
N GLU A 229 17.15 -7.14 20.37
CA GLU A 229 17.81 -6.79 21.64
C GLU A 229 17.90 -7.98 22.62
N ARG A 230 17.24 -9.11 22.35
CA ARG A 230 17.11 -10.25 23.28
C ARG A 230 17.97 -11.45 22.85
N GLU A 231 19.27 -11.24 22.72
CA GLU A 231 20.20 -12.29 22.28
C GLU A 231 20.12 -13.56 23.15
N GLY A 232 20.06 -14.72 22.50
CA GLY A 232 19.98 -16.04 23.14
C GLY A 232 18.63 -16.40 23.77
N ALA A 233 17.74 -15.43 23.97
CA ALA A 233 16.40 -15.68 24.51
C ALA A 233 15.49 -16.30 23.44
N THR A 234 14.59 -17.19 23.87
CA THR A 234 13.55 -17.71 22.98
C THR A 234 12.43 -16.70 22.86
N VAL A 235 12.18 -16.21 21.65
CA VAL A 235 11.12 -15.24 21.35
C VAL A 235 10.35 -15.69 20.11
N THR A 236 9.13 -15.18 19.96
CA THR A 236 8.32 -15.36 18.76
C THR A 236 8.27 -14.03 18.03
N ILE A 237 8.70 -14.00 16.77
CA ILE A 237 8.53 -12.84 15.88
C ILE A 237 7.40 -13.11 14.90
N GLY A 238 6.76 -12.05 14.41
CA GLY A 238 5.70 -12.11 13.42
C GLY A 238 6.03 -11.17 12.29
N GLY A 239 6.03 -11.67 11.05
CA GLY A 239 6.52 -10.90 9.92
C GLY A 239 6.02 -11.45 8.59
N ILE A 240 6.11 -10.64 7.54
CA ILE A 240 6.00 -11.14 6.17
C ILE A 240 7.38 -11.57 5.67
N ILE A 241 7.42 -12.64 4.88
CA ILE A 241 8.65 -13.13 4.25
C ILE A 241 8.93 -12.29 2.98
N ALA A 242 9.82 -11.31 3.08
CA ALA A 242 10.21 -10.44 1.97
C ALA A 242 11.04 -11.19 0.90
N SER A 243 11.93 -12.09 1.33
CA SER A 243 12.74 -12.92 0.43
C SER A 243 13.05 -14.31 1.00
N VAL A 244 13.28 -15.27 0.10
CA VAL A 244 13.65 -16.65 0.42
C VAL A 244 14.87 -17.05 -0.40
N GLN A 245 15.97 -17.41 0.27
CA GLN A 245 17.15 -17.98 -0.37
C GLN A 245 17.37 -19.42 0.09
N THR A 246 17.09 -20.38 -0.79
CA THR A 246 17.37 -21.80 -0.51
C THR A 246 18.83 -22.10 -0.78
N ARG A 247 19.52 -22.71 0.20
CA ARG A 247 20.93 -23.13 0.10
C ARG A 247 21.06 -24.60 0.45
N VAL A 248 22.12 -25.22 -0.04
CA VAL A 248 22.53 -26.56 0.38
C VAL A 248 23.64 -26.42 1.42
N SER A 249 23.46 -27.05 2.57
CA SER A 249 24.46 -27.08 3.63
C SER A 249 25.72 -27.78 3.14
N LYS A 250 26.86 -27.10 3.19
CA LYS A 250 28.17 -27.69 2.81
C LYS A 250 28.59 -28.84 3.73
N LYS A 251 28.08 -28.89 4.97
CA LYS A 251 28.44 -29.92 5.96
C LYS A 251 27.60 -31.19 5.83
N THR A 252 26.33 -31.05 5.47
CA THR A 252 25.34 -32.15 5.54
C THR A 252 24.69 -32.46 4.21
N GLY A 253 24.86 -31.65 3.17
CA GLY A 253 24.18 -31.81 1.88
C GLY A 253 22.68 -31.52 1.91
N ALA A 254 22.11 -31.21 3.07
CA ALA A 254 20.69 -30.96 3.25
C ALA A 254 20.30 -29.52 2.87
N LYS A 255 19.07 -29.33 2.39
CA LYS A 255 18.53 -28.01 2.01
C LYS A 255 18.20 -27.19 3.26
N MET A 256 18.55 -25.91 3.25
CA MET A 256 18.20 -24.93 4.28
C MET A 256 17.72 -23.65 3.60
N ALA A 257 17.06 -22.76 4.34
CA ALA A 257 16.64 -21.46 3.83
C ALA A 257 17.16 -20.32 4.69
N ILE A 258 17.50 -19.22 4.03
CA ILE A 258 17.73 -17.91 4.65
C ILE A 258 16.59 -17.01 4.20
N LEU A 259 15.82 -16.50 5.15
CA LEU A 259 14.67 -15.63 4.92
C LEU A 259 15.03 -14.21 5.33
N GLN A 260 14.47 -13.24 4.63
CA GLN A 260 14.35 -11.88 5.16
C GLN A 260 12.91 -11.71 5.64
N VAL A 261 12.73 -11.42 6.93
CA VAL A 261 11.40 -11.27 7.54
C VAL A 261 11.26 -9.86 8.07
N GLU A 262 10.15 -9.21 7.72
CA GLU A 262 9.89 -7.81 8.04
C GLU A 262 8.55 -7.61 8.75
N ASP A 263 8.51 -6.63 9.65
CA ASP A 263 7.33 -6.12 10.30
C ASP A 263 7.34 -4.58 10.29
N LEU A 264 6.35 -3.93 10.90
CA LEU A 264 6.29 -2.45 10.97
C LEU A 264 7.41 -1.80 11.79
N THR A 265 8.23 -2.58 12.50
CA THR A 265 9.29 -2.10 13.39
C THR A 265 10.70 -2.33 12.85
N GLY A 266 10.87 -3.29 11.93
CA GLY A 266 12.16 -3.55 11.31
C GLY A 266 12.18 -4.84 10.49
N SER A 267 13.39 -5.22 10.09
CA SER A 267 13.64 -6.41 9.27
C SER A 267 14.77 -7.23 9.89
N ILE A 268 14.64 -8.56 9.88
CA ILE A 268 15.61 -9.49 10.46
C ILE A 268 15.86 -10.67 9.53
N ARG A 269 17.13 -11.08 9.44
CA ARG A 269 17.51 -12.27 8.69
C ARG A 269 17.24 -13.51 9.51
N VAL A 270 16.46 -14.45 8.98
CA VAL A 270 16.07 -15.69 9.65
C VAL A 270 16.74 -16.89 8.97
N THR A 271 17.51 -17.67 9.73
CA THR A 271 18.09 -18.94 9.28
C THR A 271 17.18 -20.10 9.66
N VAL A 272 16.76 -20.88 8.66
CA VAL A 272 15.95 -22.09 8.79
C VAL A 272 16.79 -23.30 8.39
N PHE A 273 17.22 -24.08 9.37
CA PHE A 273 18.04 -25.29 9.15
C PHE A 273 17.22 -26.45 8.58
N ALA A 274 17.91 -27.46 8.06
CA ALA A 274 17.32 -28.55 7.28
C ALA A 274 16.06 -29.19 7.87
N ASN A 275 16.10 -29.62 9.13
CA ASN A 275 14.95 -30.28 9.76
C ASN A 275 13.73 -29.34 9.80
N THR A 276 13.94 -28.08 10.19
CA THR A 276 12.88 -27.05 10.23
C THR A 276 12.41 -26.68 8.82
N TYR A 277 13.31 -26.62 7.85
CA TYR A 277 12.98 -26.31 6.45
C TYR A 277 12.13 -27.40 5.80
N GLU A 278 12.47 -28.68 6.02
CA GLU A 278 11.68 -29.80 5.51
C GLU A 278 10.29 -29.85 6.17
N GLN A 279 10.21 -29.58 7.47
CA GLN A 279 8.94 -29.62 8.21
C GLN A 279 7.98 -28.49 7.81
N TYR A 280 8.49 -27.27 7.59
CA TYR A 280 7.65 -26.08 7.36
C TYR A 280 7.77 -25.52 5.94
N ARG A 281 8.17 -26.35 4.97
CA ARG A 281 8.43 -25.94 3.59
C ARG A 281 7.27 -25.15 2.97
N ASP A 282 6.04 -25.55 3.24
CA ASP A 282 4.85 -24.94 2.66
C ASP A 282 4.58 -23.53 3.22
N ALA A 283 5.01 -23.25 4.46
CA ALA A 283 4.91 -21.91 5.06
C ALA A 283 6.05 -20.98 4.60
N ILE A 284 7.17 -21.54 4.11
CA ILE A 284 8.36 -20.78 3.69
C ILE A 284 8.20 -20.35 2.23
N GLN A 285 7.38 -19.31 2.03
CA GLN A 285 7.14 -18.72 0.72
C GLN A 285 7.21 -17.21 0.79
N LYS A 286 7.64 -16.59 -0.31
CA LYS A 286 7.66 -15.14 -0.46
C LYS A 286 6.26 -14.57 -0.27
N ASP A 287 6.17 -13.40 0.36
CA ASP A 287 4.94 -12.64 0.61
C ASP A 287 3.93 -13.34 1.57
N LYS A 288 4.32 -14.43 2.24
CA LYS A 288 3.49 -15.05 3.30
C LYS A 288 3.80 -14.45 4.67
N VAL A 289 2.74 -14.27 5.47
CA VAL A 289 2.84 -13.81 6.87
C VAL A 289 2.99 -15.00 7.79
N VAL A 290 4.02 -14.99 8.63
CA VAL A 290 4.39 -16.11 9.48
C VAL A 290 4.69 -15.67 10.91
N LEU A 291 4.42 -16.56 11.86
CA LEU A 291 4.94 -16.52 13.22
C LEU A 291 6.15 -17.44 13.31
N ILE A 292 7.28 -16.92 13.75
CA ILE A 292 8.53 -17.66 13.84
C ILE A 292 8.99 -17.63 15.30
N LYS A 293 9.01 -18.80 15.93
CA LYS A 293 9.62 -18.99 17.25
C LYS A 293 11.07 -19.41 17.08
N GLY A 294 11.96 -18.78 17.84
CA GLY A 294 13.39 -19.02 17.72
C GLY A 294 14.22 -18.14 18.63
N LYS A 295 15.51 -18.02 18.30
CA LYS A 295 16.49 -17.28 19.11
C LYS A 295 17.28 -16.30 18.25
N PRO A 296 17.41 -15.02 18.63
CA PRO A 296 18.36 -14.10 18.03
C PRO A 296 19.77 -14.51 18.47
N GLN A 297 20.71 -14.50 17.53
CA GLN A 297 22.11 -14.87 17.74
C GLN A 297 23.01 -13.94 16.93
N SER A 298 24.13 -13.53 17.50
CA SER A 298 25.19 -12.86 16.74
C SER A 298 25.75 -13.82 15.69
N SER A 299 25.80 -13.36 14.44
CA SER A 299 26.41 -14.12 13.36
C SER A 299 27.84 -13.62 13.10
N GLU A 300 28.81 -14.53 13.18
CA GLU A 300 30.20 -14.26 12.78
C GLU A 300 30.38 -14.28 11.24
N PHE A 301 29.35 -14.62 10.47
CA PHE A 301 29.47 -14.83 9.02
C PHE A 301 29.67 -13.55 8.19
N GLY A 302 29.51 -12.35 8.78
CA GLY A 302 29.87 -11.08 8.15
C GLY A 302 31.39 -10.82 8.08
N ASN A 303 32.19 -11.63 8.76
CA ASN A 303 33.56 -11.28 9.13
C ASN A 303 34.64 -11.59 8.07
N ARG A 304 34.34 -11.44 6.76
CA ARG A 304 35.35 -11.59 5.69
C ARG A 304 35.87 -10.28 5.11
N ASN A 305 35.23 -9.14 5.38
CA ASN A 305 35.59 -7.85 4.74
C ASN A 305 35.94 -6.70 5.71
N GLY A 306 36.20 -6.96 7.00
CA GLY A 306 36.94 -6.01 7.85
C GLY A 306 36.30 -4.64 8.13
N GLU A 307 34.99 -4.46 7.92
CA GLU A 307 34.25 -3.26 8.35
C GLU A 307 33.18 -3.65 9.38
N GLY A 308 33.15 -2.94 10.50
CA GLY A 308 32.57 -3.38 11.78
C GLY A 308 31.05 -3.52 11.83
N GLY A 309 30.60 -4.44 12.71
CA GLY A 309 29.21 -4.61 13.14
C GLY A 309 28.74 -6.07 13.00
N GLY A 310 28.76 -6.84 14.10
CA GLY A 310 28.11 -8.14 14.12
C GLY A 310 26.63 -7.99 13.76
N THR A 311 26.17 -8.70 12.74
CA THR A 311 24.75 -8.67 12.34
C THR A 311 24.01 -9.74 13.14
N ILE A 312 22.92 -9.33 13.80
CA ILE A 312 22.05 -10.25 14.55
C ILE A 312 21.22 -11.04 13.54
N GLU A 313 21.30 -12.36 13.61
CA GLU A 313 20.48 -13.28 12.82
C GLU A 313 19.53 -14.03 13.74
N PHE A 314 18.35 -14.40 13.23
CA PHE A 314 17.37 -15.17 13.96
C PHE A 314 17.43 -16.64 13.56
N ARG A 315 17.60 -17.55 14.51
CA ARG A 315 17.52 -18.99 14.24
C ARG A 315 16.09 -19.46 14.45
N ALA A 316 15.43 -19.90 13.38
CA ALA A 316 14.08 -20.45 13.48
C ALA A 316 14.10 -21.86 14.10
N GLU A 317 13.21 -22.08 15.07
CA GLU A 317 12.93 -23.40 15.66
C GLU A 317 11.56 -23.91 15.22
N HIS A 318 10.56 -23.03 15.13
CA HIS A 318 9.20 -23.33 14.67
C HIS A 318 8.66 -22.20 13.79
N ILE A 319 7.96 -22.53 12.71
CA ILE A 319 7.31 -21.58 11.79
C ILE A 319 5.83 -21.94 11.66
N GLU A 320 4.95 -20.97 11.82
CA GLU A 320 3.51 -21.12 11.66
C GLU A 320 3.03 -20.09 10.62
N LEU A 321 2.26 -20.55 9.63
CA LEU A 321 1.61 -19.65 8.68
C LEU A 321 0.45 -18.94 9.36
N VAL A 322 0.42 -17.61 9.29
CA VAL A 322 -0.73 -16.84 9.75
C VAL A 322 -1.76 -16.84 8.61
N PRO A 323 -2.99 -17.35 8.83
CA PRO A 323 -4.01 -17.33 7.80
C PRO A 323 -4.36 -15.89 7.42
N GLU A 324 -4.73 -15.67 6.16
CA GLU A 324 -5.16 -14.35 5.70
C GLU A 324 -6.38 -13.90 6.52
N PRO A 325 -6.38 -12.68 7.06
CA PRO A 325 -7.51 -12.18 7.83
C PRO A 325 -8.72 -12.11 6.90
N THR A 326 -9.79 -12.82 7.25
CA THR A 326 -11.06 -12.72 6.55
C THR A 326 -11.79 -11.47 7.03
N GLU A 327 -12.40 -10.71 6.11
CA GLU A 327 -13.06 -9.43 6.39
C GLU A 327 -14.21 -9.53 7.43
N GLU A 328 -14.74 -10.75 7.64
CA GLU A 328 -15.85 -11.03 8.55
C GLU A 328 -15.41 -11.59 9.92
N GLY A 329 -14.21 -12.18 10.02
CA GLY A 329 -13.77 -12.92 11.21
C GLY A 329 -13.20 -12.07 12.32
N ASP A 330 -12.40 -11.05 11.98
CA ASP A 330 -11.50 -10.36 12.93
C ASP A 330 -11.54 -8.82 12.82
N ALA A 331 -12.58 -8.24 12.23
CA ALA A 331 -12.83 -6.80 12.36
C ALA A 331 -13.26 -6.49 13.81
N PRO A 332 -12.85 -5.35 14.42
CA PRO A 332 -13.21 -5.02 15.79
C PRO A 332 -14.72 -5.07 15.92
N GLN A 333 -15.27 -5.85 16.84
CA GLN A 333 -16.72 -5.90 16.99
C GLN A 333 -17.12 -5.00 18.14
N VAL A 334 -17.90 -3.97 17.83
CA VAL A 334 -18.57 -3.18 18.86
C VAL A 334 -19.91 -3.83 19.09
N TYR A 335 -20.00 -4.56 20.20
CA TYR A 335 -21.22 -5.23 20.62
C TYR A 335 -21.98 -4.33 21.59
N ILE A 336 -23.21 -3.99 21.21
CA ILE A 336 -24.07 -3.07 21.96
C ILE A 336 -25.32 -3.83 22.39
N ARG A 337 -25.38 -4.20 23.66
CA ARG A 337 -26.57 -4.83 24.23
C ARG A 337 -27.54 -3.76 24.70
N VAL A 338 -28.70 -3.70 24.06
CA VAL A 338 -29.69 -2.64 24.26
C VAL A 338 -30.90 -3.18 25.00
N SER A 339 -31.08 -2.77 26.24
CA SER A 339 -32.26 -3.12 27.04
C SER A 339 -33.49 -2.27 26.68
N TYR A 340 -33.26 -1.02 26.22
CA TYR A 340 -34.31 -0.07 25.90
C TYR A 340 -33.81 0.99 24.91
N CYS A 341 -34.58 1.25 23.84
CA CYS A 341 -34.23 2.25 22.82
C CYS A 341 -35.49 2.98 22.31
N ARG A 342 -35.43 4.31 22.26
CA ARG A 342 -36.48 5.17 21.72
C ARG A 342 -36.12 5.66 20.31
N ARG A 343 -37.11 6.13 19.55
CA ARG A 343 -36.89 6.69 18.20
C ARG A 343 -35.88 7.85 18.17
N GLU A 344 -35.80 8.64 19.25
CA GLU A 344 -34.82 9.72 19.39
C GLU A 344 -33.38 9.20 19.48
N HIS A 345 -33.15 8.11 20.24
CA HIS A 345 -31.83 7.46 20.34
C HIS A 345 -31.40 6.88 18.99
N LEU A 346 -32.32 6.30 18.20
CA LEU A 346 -32.00 5.78 16.86
C LEU A 346 -31.46 6.86 15.91
N ARG A 347 -32.01 8.07 15.95
CA ARG A 347 -31.52 9.19 15.13
C ARG A 347 -30.10 9.62 15.55
N GLN A 348 -29.86 9.70 16.86
CA GLN A 348 -28.55 10.07 17.41
C GLN A 348 -27.50 8.98 17.13
N LEU A 349 -27.86 7.71 17.31
CA LEU A 349 -27.00 6.57 16.95
C LEU A 349 -26.62 6.63 15.48
N ARG A 350 -27.58 6.81 14.58
CA ARG A 350 -27.31 6.93 13.15
C ARG A 350 -26.30 8.05 12.85
N GLN A 351 -26.47 9.23 13.46
CA GLN A 351 -25.51 10.33 13.30
C GLN A 351 -24.11 10.00 13.81
N ILE A 352 -24.00 9.29 14.94
CA ILE A 352 -22.70 8.86 15.48
C ILE A 352 -22.04 7.84 14.54
N LEU A 353 -22.79 6.84 14.08
CA LEU A 353 -22.28 5.81 13.17
C LEU A 353 -21.83 6.41 11.82
N GLU A 354 -22.55 7.41 11.30
CA GLU A 354 -22.21 8.09 10.04
C GLU A 354 -21.02 9.04 10.19
N ARG A 355 -20.88 9.75 11.33
CA ARG A 355 -19.79 10.72 11.55
C ARG A 355 -18.46 10.08 11.94
N HIS A 356 -18.48 8.90 12.54
CA HIS A 356 -17.30 8.24 13.10
C HIS A 356 -16.97 6.94 12.38
N ALA A 357 -16.90 6.99 11.05
CA ALA A 357 -16.60 5.84 10.20
C ALA A 357 -15.22 5.21 10.53
N GLY A 358 -15.16 3.88 10.50
CA GLY A 358 -13.94 3.11 10.73
C GLY A 358 -14.10 1.65 10.33
N GLU A 359 -13.32 0.76 10.95
CA GLU A 359 -13.20 -0.65 10.52
C GLU A 359 -14.04 -1.61 11.38
N ALA A 360 -14.55 -1.14 12.54
CA ALA A 360 -15.25 -1.98 13.49
C ALA A 360 -16.68 -2.28 13.02
N VAL A 361 -17.05 -3.57 13.02
CA VAL A 361 -18.42 -4.03 12.78
C VAL A 361 -19.24 -3.76 14.03
N VAL A 362 -20.42 -3.14 13.86
CA VAL A 362 -21.32 -2.84 14.98
C VAL A 362 -22.46 -3.84 15.01
N ARG A 363 -22.64 -4.49 16.16
CA ARG A 363 -23.72 -5.48 16.38
C ARG A 363 -24.56 -5.06 17.56
N PHE A 364 -25.87 -4.98 17.35
CA PHE A 364 -26.85 -4.68 18.39
C PHE A 364 -27.51 -5.97 18.86
N GLU A 365 -27.40 -6.27 20.16
CA GLU A 365 -28.23 -7.29 20.79
C GLU A 365 -29.49 -6.64 21.35
N VAL A 366 -30.64 -6.95 20.74
CA VAL A 366 -31.95 -6.37 21.07
C VAL A 366 -32.93 -7.45 21.54
N PRO A 367 -33.73 -7.21 22.59
CA PRO A 367 -34.79 -8.12 23.00
C PRO A 367 -36.01 -7.97 22.07
N ILE A 368 -36.34 -9.04 21.35
CA ILE A 368 -37.54 -9.13 20.51
C ILE A 368 -38.38 -10.31 21.01
N ASN A 369 -39.61 -10.05 21.47
CA ASN A 369 -40.54 -11.07 21.98
C ASN A 369 -39.95 -11.96 23.09
N GLY A 370 -39.15 -11.39 24.00
CA GLY A 370 -38.52 -12.13 25.10
C GLY A 370 -37.23 -12.88 24.74
N HIS A 371 -36.80 -12.86 23.48
CA HIS A 371 -35.54 -13.46 23.03
C HIS A 371 -34.54 -12.39 22.58
N ALA A 372 -33.25 -12.57 22.89
CA ALA A 372 -32.20 -11.71 22.38
C ALA A 372 -31.92 -12.03 20.91
N ARG A 373 -31.92 -11.01 20.05
CA ARG A 373 -31.52 -11.10 18.64
C ARG A 373 -30.36 -10.16 18.37
N VAL A 374 -29.38 -10.66 17.61
CA VAL A 374 -28.24 -9.88 17.16
C VAL A 374 -28.53 -9.32 15.78
N VAL A 375 -28.40 -8.00 15.64
CA VAL A 375 -28.58 -7.28 14.39
C VAL A 375 -27.27 -6.58 14.06
N GLU A 376 -26.68 -6.96 12.94
CA GLU A 376 -25.53 -6.25 12.38
C GLU A 376 -26.02 -5.04 11.60
N VAL A 377 -25.35 -3.91 11.77
CA VAL A 377 -25.63 -2.70 10.98
C VAL A 377 -24.55 -2.51 9.91
N PRO A 378 -24.92 -1.99 8.72
CA PRO A 378 -23.99 -1.87 7.61
C PRO A 378 -22.89 -0.83 7.85
N GLN A 379 -23.09 0.12 8.78
CA GLN A 379 -22.09 1.13 9.11
C GLN A 379 -20.99 0.55 10.00
N ARG A 380 -19.74 0.79 9.61
CA ARG A 380 -18.56 0.47 10.41
C ARG A 380 -18.03 1.71 11.12
N ILE A 381 -17.52 1.57 12.34
CA ILE A 381 -17.05 2.70 13.15
C ILE A 381 -15.59 2.57 13.60
N ALA A 382 -14.97 3.69 13.95
CA ALA A 382 -13.69 3.66 14.66
C ALA A 382 -13.96 3.46 16.16
N PRO A 383 -13.50 2.37 16.80
CA PRO A 383 -13.78 2.09 18.21
C PRO A 383 -12.86 2.90 19.13
N THR A 384 -12.85 4.23 18.98
CA THR A 384 -12.07 5.13 19.82
C THR A 384 -12.77 5.31 21.18
N PRO A 385 -12.02 5.66 22.26
CA PRO A 385 -12.62 5.93 23.56
C PRO A 385 -13.74 6.98 23.51
N GLU A 386 -13.57 8.03 22.69
CA GLU A 386 -14.56 9.08 22.46
C GLU A 386 -15.87 8.54 21.86
N VAL A 387 -15.78 7.70 20.83
CA VAL A 387 -16.95 7.09 20.18
C VAL A 387 -17.69 6.16 21.15
N LEU A 388 -16.94 5.36 21.93
CA LEU A 388 -17.54 4.47 22.92
C LEU A 388 -18.25 5.25 24.04
N GLU A 389 -17.73 6.40 24.44
CA GLU A 389 -18.36 7.28 25.43
C GLU A 389 -19.63 7.95 24.88
N LEU A 390 -19.61 8.41 23.62
CA LEU A 390 -20.79 8.94 22.93
C LEU A 390 -21.90 7.89 22.83
N LEU A 391 -21.56 6.65 22.46
CA LEU A 391 -22.51 5.53 22.40
C LEU A 391 -23.15 5.25 23.78
N ARG A 392 -22.36 5.28 24.86
CA ARG A 392 -22.85 5.12 26.24
C ARG A 392 -23.73 6.29 26.69
N ARG A 393 -23.44 7.52 26.24
CA ARG A 393 -24.27 8.70 26.54
C ARG A 393 -25.65 8.64 25.89
N VAL A 394 -25.71 8.20 24.63
CA VAL A 394 -26.97 8.07 23.87
C VAL A 394 -27.77 6.85 24.35
N LEU A 395 -27.09 5.79 24.80
CA LEU A 395 -27.71 4.59 25.35
C LEU A 395 -27.28 4.34 26.80
N PRO A 396 -27.80 5.10 27.77
CA PRO A 396 -27.34 5.06 29.16
C PRO A 396 -27.51 3.69 29.85
N ASN A 397 -28.41 2.84 29.35
CA ASN A 397 -28.66 1.49 29.88
C ASN A 397 -28.11 0.38 28.99
N ALA A 398 -27.29 0.70 27.98
CA ALA A 398 -26.69 -0.30 27.10
C ALA A 398 -25.30 -0.71 27.60
N GLN A 399 -24.98 -1.99 27.42
CA GLN A 399 -23.61 -2.48 27.60
C GLN A 399 -22.89 -2.39 26.26
N VAL A 400 -21.80 -1.62 26.21
CA VAL A 400 -20.95 -1.47 25.03
C VAL A 400 -19.62 -2.17 25.29
N ALA A 401 -19.40 -3.27 24.57
CA ALA A 401 -18.16 -4.03 24.61
C ALA A 401 -17.45 -3.94 23.26
N VAL A 402 -16.12 -3.83 23.30
CA VAL A 402 -15.29 -3.98 22.10
C VAL A 402 -14.65 -5.35 22.18
N MET A 403 -15.01 -6.23 21.26
CA MET A 403 -14.35 -7.51 21.09
C MET A 403 -13.26 -7.34 20.05
N SER A 404 -12.03 -7.67 20.46
CA SER A 404 -10.84 -7.57 19.63
C SER A 404 -10.68 -8.78 18.77
#